data_AF-A0AAI9T833-F1
#
_entry.id   AF-A0AAI9T833-F1
#
_cell.length_a   1.000
_cell.length_b   1.000
_cell.length_c   1.000
_cell.angle_alpha   90.00
_cell.angle_beta   90.00
_cell.angle_gamma   90.00
#
_symmetry.space_group_name_H-M   'P 1'
#
loop_
_entity.id
_entity.type
_entity.pdbx_description
1 polymer ?
#
loop_
_entity_poly.entity_id
_entity_poly.type
_entity_poly.pdbx_seq_one_letter_code
_entity_poly.pdbx_strand_id
1 'polypeptide(L)'
;MGHIEITRLLLRHNPRPDISFKAYMGYTPLILTASSGHSGILDLLLKDGRLDVAATDDFNEMALCHAVRNGHEKVVMRLYENSGTCFGRKKDDDPSSRAQASISGDHGR
;
A
#
# COMPACT_ATOMS: atom_id res chain seq x y z
N MET A 1 -15.36 -6.79 11.51
CA MET A 1 -14.95 -7.01 12.91
C MET A 1 -13.66 -7.80 12.87
N GLY A 2 -12.53 -7.17 13.19
CA GLY A 2 -11.22 -7.79 13.05
C GLY A 2 -10.88 -8.65 14.25
N HIS A 3 -10.29 -9.81 14.01
CA HIS A 3 -9.85 -10.73 15.06
C HIS A 3 -8.52 -10.27 15.66
N ILE A 4 -8.54 -9.10 16.32
CA ILE A 4 -7.36 -8.49 16.95
C ILE A 4 -6.66 -9.48 17.88
N GLU A 5 -7.43 -10.28 18.62
CA GLU A 5 -6.87 -11.25 19.57
C GLU A 5 -6.14 -12.40 18.87
N ILE A 6 -6.64 -12.87 17.73
CA ILE A 6 -5.97 -13.89 16.92
C ILE A 6 -4.68 -13.31 16.32
N THR A 7 -4.72 -12.06 15.85
CA THR A 7 -3.51 -11.38 15.36
C THR A 7 -2.47 -11.19 16.47
N ARG A 8 -2.89 -10.81 17.70
CA ARG A 8 -2.00 -10.72 18.86
C ARG A 8 -1.38 -12.08 19.22
N LEU A 9 -2.17 -13.15 19.21
CA LEU A 9 -1.68 -14.51 19.44
C LEU A 9 -0.66 -14.94 18.36
N LEU A 10 -0.94 -14.64 17.10
CA LEU A 10 -0.02 -14.89 15.98
C LEU A 10 1.30 -14.11 16.14
N LEU A 11 1.26 -12.82 16.47
CA LEU A 11 2.47 -12.03 16.74
C LEU A 11 3.23 -12.53 17.98
N ARG A 12 2.53 -13.09 18.97
CA ARG A 12 3.18 -13.64 20.18
C ARG A 12 3.95 -14.93 19.89
N HIS A 13 3.41 -15.80 19.04
CA HIS A 13 4.03 -17.07 18.66
C HIS A 13 5.02 -16.94 17.50
N ASN A 14 4.81 -15.97 16.60
CA ASN A 14 5.74 -15.60 15.55
C ASN A 14 6.01 -14.09 15.63
N PRO A 15 7.04 -13.66 16.39
CA PRO A 15 7.33 -12.24 16.61
C PRO A 15 7.83 -11.51 15.37
N ARG A 16 8.18 -12.25 14.31
CA ARG A 16 8.60 -11.69 13.03
C ARG A 16 7.78 -12.31 11.90
N PRO A 17 6.48 -11.99 11.79
CA PRO A 17 5.73 -12.36 10.60
C PRO A 17 6.33 -11.64 9.39
N ASP A 18 6.35 -12.32 8.25
CA ASP A 18 6.70 -11.68 6.99
C ASP A 18 5.53 -10.77 6.56
N ILE A 19 5.62 -9.51 6.95
CA ILE A 19 4.61 -8.48 6.65
C ILE A 19 4.79 -7.86 5.26
N SER A 20 5.85 -8.23 4.54
CA SER A 20 6.09 -7.83 3.16
C SER A 20 5.46 -8.80 2.16
N PHE A 21 4.83 -9.88 2.64
CA PHE A 21 4.18 -10.85 1.76
C PHE A 21 3.06 -10.18 0.96
N LYS A 22 3.12 -10.36 -0.36
CA LYS A 22 2.05 -9.97 -1.28
C LYS A 22 1.20 -11.20 -1.57
N ALA A 23 -0.06 -11.15 -1.16
CA ALA A 23 -1.05 -12.16 -1.51
C ALA A 23 -1.47 -12.02 -2.98
N TYR A 24 -2.45 -12.83 -3.42
CA TYR A 24 -3.06 -12.71 -4.74
C TYR A 24 -3.47 -11.26 -5.02
N MET A 25 -3.21 -10.74 -6.23
CA MET A 25 -3.41 -9.33 -6.61
C MET A 25 -2.52 -8.31 -5.89
N GLY A 26 -1.41 -8.74 -5.29
CA GLY A 26 -0.45 -7.83 -4.66
C GLY A 26 -0.87 -7.33 -3.27
N TYR A 27 -1.96 -7.87 -2.71
CA TYR A 27 -2.49 -7.44 -1.41
C TYR A 27 -1.50 -7.70 -0.28
N THR A 28 -1.05 -6.63 0.37
CA THR A 28 -0.26 -6.72 1.60
C THR A 28 -1.18 -6.82 2.81
N PRO A 29 -0.69 -7.32 3.97
CA PRO A 29 -1.45 -7.34 5.23
C PRO A 29 -2.00 -5.94 5.60
N LEU A 30 -1.27 -4.89 5.27
CA LEU A 30 -1.70 -3.51 5.47
C LEU A 30 -2.94 -3.16 4.63
N ILE A 31 -2.95 -3.53 3.34
CA ILE A 31 -4.08 -3.27 2.46
C ILE A 31 -5.31 -4.04 2.93
N LEU A 32 -5.16 -5.30 3.33
CA LEU A 32 -6.25 -6.14 3.82
C LEU A 32 -6.89 -5.58 5.10
N THR A 33 -6.06 -5.13 6.06
CA THR A 33 -6.55 -4.52 7.30
C THR A 33 -7.22 -3.18 7.06
N ALA A 34 -6.71 -2.40 6.10
CA ALA A 34 -7.27 -1.13 5.71
C ALA A 34 -8.63 -1.27 5.00
N SER A 35 -8.74 -2.22 4.06
CA SER A 35 -10.00 -2.57 3.38
C SER A 35 -11.05 -3.09 4.36
N SER A 36 -10.63 -3.81 5.40
CA SER A 36 -11.54 -4.37 6.40
C SER A 36 -11.90 -3.40 7.55
N GLY A 37 -11.24 -2.25 7.64
CA GLY A 37 -11.50 -1.26 8.69
C GLY A 37 -10.93 -1.63 10.07
N HIS A 38 -9.94 -2.52 10.13
CA HIS A 38 -9.44 -3.08 11.38
C HIS A 38 -8.37 -2.20 12.05
N SER A 39 -8.79 -1.07 12.63
CA SER A 39 -7.88 -0.08 13.25
C SER A 39 -6.97 -0.66 14.35
N GLY A 40 -7.45 -1.63 15.14
CA GLY A 40 -6.64 -2.27 16.18
C GLY A 40 -5.55 -3.20 15.64
N ILE A 41 -5.75 -3.81 14.47
CA ILE A 41 -4.71 -4.61 13.79
C ILE A 41 -3.74 -3.66 13.08
N LEU A 42 -4.26 -2.59 12.47
CA LEU A 42 -3.46 -1.54 11.86
C LEU A 42 -2.43 -0.96 12.84
N ASP A 43 -2.83 -0.69 14.08
CA ASP A 43 -1.89 -0.26 15.14
C ASP A 43 -0.74 -1.23 15.39
N LEU A 44 -1.05 -2.52 15.42
CA LEU A 44 -0.05 -3.56 15.67
C LEU A 44 0.92 -3.65 14.50
N LEU A 45 0.43 -3.50 13.27
CA LEU A 45 1.25 -3.49 12.06
C LEU A 45 2.10 -2.22 11.95
N LEU A 46 1.55 -1.04 12.24
CA LEU A 46 2.28 0.24 12.19
C LEU A 46 3.39 0.33 13.26
N LYS A 47 3.23 -0.35 14.40
CA LYS A 47 4.31 -0.50 15.39
C LYS A 47 5.49 -1.33 14.87
N ASP A 48 5.24 -2.18 13.88
CA ASP A 48 6.29 -2.95 13.23
C ASP A 48 6.90 -2.10 12.10
N GLY A 49 7.96 -1.35 12.41
CA GLY A 49 8.62 -0.42 11.48
C GLY A 49 9.24 -1.05 10.23
N ARG A 50 9.05 -2.36 10.01
CA ARG A 50 9.39 -3.08 8.78
C ARG A 50 8.29 -2.97 7.72
N LEU A 51 7.14 -2.41 8.06
CA LEU A 51 5.99 -2.30 7.18
C LEU A 51 6.16 -1.14 6.20
N ASP A 52 6.10 -1.44 4.90
CA ASP A 52 6.03 -0.40 3.88
C ASP A 52 4.59 0.13 3.76
N VAL A 53 4.35 1.31 4.31
CA VAL A 53 3.02 1.97 4.26
C VAL A 53 2.72 2.54 2.88
N ALA A 54 3.75 2.71 2.05
CA ALA A 54 3.63 3.08 0.64
C ALA A 54 3.44 1.87 -0.30
N ALA A 55 3.32 0.66 0.26
CA ALA A 55 3.12 -0.53 -0.55
C ALA A 55 1.80 -0.46 -1.33
N THR A 56 1.91 -0.78 -2.62
CA THR A 56 0.78 -0.85 -3.54
C THR A 56 0.46 -2.31 -3.92
N ASP A 57 -0.83 -2.53 -4.18
CA ASP A 57 -1.31 -3.74 -4.83
C ASP A 57 -1.02 -3.74 -6.35
N ASP A 58 -1.49 -4.78 -7.05
CA ASP A 58 -1.28 -4.90 -8.51
C ASP A 58 -2.09 -3.87 -9.31
N PHE A 59 -3.10 -3.24 -8.70
CA PHE A 59 -3.86 -2.12 -9.26
C PHE A 59 -3.22 -0.76 -8.95
N ASN A 60 -2.04 -0.77 -8.33
CA ASN A 60 -1.32 0.42 -7.93
C ASN A 60 -2.06 1.26 -6.87
N GLU A 61 -2.96 0.62 -6.11
CA GLU A 61 -3.68 1.23 -5.01
C GLU A 61 -2.96 0.98 -3.68
N MET A 62 -2.87 2.04 -2.87
CA MET A 62 -2.32 1.96 -1.52
C MET A 62 -3.40 1.55 -0.51
N ALA A 63 -2.98 1.11 0.67
CA ALA A 63 -3.88 0.78 1.78
C ALA A 63 -4.84 1.94 2.12
N LEU A 64 -4.38 3.20 2.00
CA LEU A 64 -5.23 4.37 2.23
C LEU A 64 -6.39 4.46 1.22
N CYS A 65 -6.18 4.16 -0.07
CA CYS A 65 -7.27 4.12 -1.07
C CYS A 65 -8.35 3.14 -0.68
N HIS A 66 -7.96 1.94 -0.26
CA HIS A 66 -8.89 0.91 0.19
C HIS A 66 -9.68 1.35 1.43
N ALA A 67 -9.04 2.01 2.40
CA ALA A 67 -9.72 2.54 3.57
C ALA A 67 -10.73 3.65 3.23
N VAL A 68 -10.36 4.57 2.34
CA VAL A 68 -11.23 5.68 1.88
C VAL A 68 -12.43 5.14 1.11
N ARG A 69 -12.21 4.24 0.15
CA ARG A 69 -13.27 3.63 -0.67
C ARG A 69 -14.31 2.88 0.15
N ASN A 70 -13.89 2.28 1.26
CA ASN A 70 -14.77 1.54 2.16
C ASN A 70 -15.32 2.40 3.31
N GLY A 71 -14.94 3.68 3.43
CA GLY A 71 -15.46 4.60 4.45
C GLY A 71 -14.91 4.36 5.86
N HIS A 72 -13.73 3.77 6.00
CA HIS A 72 -13.16 3.42 7.32
C HIS A 72 -12.40 4.61 7.94
N GLU A 73 -13.13 5.63 8.40
CA GLU A 73 -12.57 6.90 8.91
C GLU A 73 -11.40 6.74 9.89
N LYS A 74 -11.51 5.83 10.88
CA LYS A 74 -10.46 5.60 11.88
C LYS A 74 -9.16 5.07 11.27
N VAL A 75 -9.27 4.23 10.24
CA VAL A 75 -8.13 3.69 9.50
C VAL A 75 -7.54 4.76 8.58
N VAL A 76 -8.41 5.54 7.92
CA VAL A 76 -8.00 6.66 7.06
C VAL A 76 -7.17 7.66 7.86
N MET A 77 -7.64 8.08 9.04
CA MET A 77 -6.92 9.03 9.89
C MET A 77 -5.53 8.52 10.27
N ARG A 78 -5.44 7.26 10.71
CA ARG A 78 -4.17 6.60 11.09
C ARG A 78 -3.19 6.45 9.93
N LEU A 79 -3.68 6.06 8.76
CA LEU A 79 -2.84 5.91 7.57
C LEU A 79 -2.44 7.27 7.01
N TYR A 80 -3.31 8.27 7.06
CA TYR A 80 -3.02 9.63 6.59
C TYR A 80 -1.88 10.28 7.38
N GLU A 81 -1.85 10.07 8.70
CA GLU A 81 -0.74 10.49 9.56
C GLU A 81 0.62 9.90 9.12
N ASN A 82 0.61 8.72 8.48
CA ASN A 82 1.83 7.98 8.16
C ASN A 82 2.20 7.95 6.66
N SER A 83 1.24 8.15 5.74
CA SER A 83 1.48 8.10 4.28
C SER A 83 1.19 9.41 3.54
N GLY A 84 0.39 10.33 4.10
CA GLY A 84 0.07 11.67 3.57
C GLY A 84 -0.63 11.73 2.20
N THR A 85 -0.65 10.63 1.43
CA THR A 85 -1.17 10.56 0.06
C THR A 85 -1.80 9.19 -0.20
N CYS A 86 -2.80 9.17 -1.09
CA CYS A 86 -3.50 7.95 -1.52
C CYS A 86 -3.04 7.46 -2.90
N PHE A 87 -2.36 8.29 -3.68
CA PHE A 87 -1.86 7.89 -5.00
C PHE A 87 -0.57 7.07 -4.86
N GLY A 88 -0.64 5.79 -5.21
CA GLY A 88 0.58 5.03 -5.46
C GLY A 88 1.40 5.71 -6.55
N ARG A 89 2.74 5.72 -6.43
CA ARG A 89 3.59 6.10 -7.56
C ARG A 89 3.13 5.25 -8.73
N LYS A 90 2.62 5.87 -9.78
CA LYS A 90 2.26 5.12 -10.99
C LYS A 90 3.48 4.30 -11.40
N LYS A 91 3.30 3.03 -11.74
CA LYS A 91 4.29 2.29 -12.53
C LYS A 91 4.25 2.84 -13.98
N ASP A 92 4.45 4.14 -14.13
CA ASP A 92 4.84 4.78 -15.38
C ASP A 92 6.37 4.63 -15.41
N ASP A 93 7.09 4.13 -16.41
CA ASP A 93 6.82 3.87 -17.81
C ASP A 93 7.84 2.80 -18.23
N ASP A 94 7.47 1.93 -19.16
CA ASP A 94 8.48 1.26 -19.98
C ASP A 94 9.39 2.36 -20.60
N PRO A 95 10.72 2.33 -20.40
CA PRO A 95 11.59 3.42 -20.86
C PRO A 95 11.58 3.61 -22.39
N SER A 96 10.94 2.73 -23.16
CA SER A 96 10.79 2.81 -24.61
C SER A 96 9.87 3.95 -25.07
N SER A 97 8.91 4.41 -24.26
CA SER A 97 7.98 5.48 -24.64
C SER A 97 8.59 6.89 -24.63
N ARG A 98 9.82 7.06 -24.10
CA ARG A 98 10.57 8.33 -24.16
C ARG A 98 11.41 8.50 -25.43
N ALA A 99 11.46 7.50 -26.33
CA ALA A 99 12.34 7.52 -27.51
C ALA A 99 11.70 8.04 -28.81
N GLN A 100 10.42 8.44 -28.82
CA GLN A 100 9.71 8.82 -30.07
C GLN A 100 9.45 10.32 -30.25
N ALA A 101 9.98 11.19 -29.38
CA ALA A 101 9.75 12.63 -29.46
C ALA A 101 11.06 13.43 -29.58
N SER A 102 11.90 13.18 -30.60
CA SER A 102 12.93 14.12 -31.09
C SER A 102 13.67 13.58 -32.34
N ILE A 103 12.98 13.29 -33.45
CA ILE A 103 13.64 13.26 -34.78
C ILE A 103 12.66 13.74 -35.87
N SER A 104 12.22 14.99 -35.82
CA SER A 104 11.82 15.68 -37.05
C SER A 104 12.04 17.17 -36.91
N GLY A 105 13.16 17.64 -37.46
CA GLY A 105 13.42 19.07 -37.60
C GLY A 105 14.88 19.42 -37.39
N ASP A 106 15.75 18.95 -38.28
CA ASP A 106 16.76 19.85 -38.87
C ASP A 106 17.44 19.17 -40.08
N HIS A 107 17.01 19.54 -41.29
CA HIS A 107 17.75 19.44 -42.56
C HIS A 107 17.16 20.60 -43.38
N GLY A 108 17.86 21.62 -43.83
CA GLY A 108 19.27 21.97 -43.86
C GLY A 108 19.39 22.97 -45.02
N ARG A 109 20.07 24.10 -44.78
CA ARG A 109 20.63 25.09 -45.74
C ARG A 109 19.89 25.37 -47.05
#